data_AF-A0A0F0H6G7-F1
#
_entry.id   AF-A0A0F0H6G7-F1
#
_cell.length_a   1.000
_cell.length_b   1.000
_cell.length_c   1.000
_cell.angle_alpha   90.00
_cell.angle_beta   90.00
_cell.angle_gamma   90.00
#
_symmetry.space_group_name_H-M   'P 1'
#
loop_
_entity.id
_entity.type
_entity.pdbx_description
1 polymer ?
#
loop_
_entity_poly.entity_id
_entity_poly.type
_entity_poly.pdbx_seq_one_letter_code
_entity_poly.pdbx_strand_id
1 'polypeptide(L)'
;MGESTPPLDALSAAEAGERYLYAVNLSDQQLTALHQTLSLDTHVMNVLCLLYLDLGTAMVRERTDPMAVYQCREYGWVSGDTRLKLTAEGLAAWWQWKNAVTPHRRDPRFQQLWQDVTGW
;
A
#
# COMPACT_ATOMS: atom_id res chain seq x y z
N MET A 1 -23.02 -6.04 -55.72
CA MET A 1 -21.96 -5.48 -54.85
C MET A 1 -22.53 -4.25 -54.18
N GLY A 2 -22.53 -4.24 -52.85
CA GLY A 2 -23.09 -3.18 -52.03
C GLY A 2 -23.05 -3.63 -50.57
N GLU A 3 -21.84 -3.84 -50.04
CA GLU A 3 -21.65 -3.94 -48.59
C GLU A 3 -21.78 -2.54 -48.02
N SER A 4 -22.99 -2.20 -47.58
CA SER A 4 -23.23 -1.08 -46.69
C SER A 4 -22.74 -1.48 -45.30
N THR A 5 -21.50 -1.10 -44.98
CA THR A 5 -21.07 -1.04 -43.59
C THR A 5 -22.06 -0.10 -42.87
N PRO A 6 -22.82 -0.56 -41.87
CA PRO A 6 -23.74 0.31 -41.16
C PRO A 6 -22.92 1.45 -40.50
N PRO A 7 -23.49 2.66 -40.38
CA PRO A 7 -22.80 3.75 -39.74
C PRO A 7 -22.45 3.31 -38.32
N LEU A 8 -21.17 3.41 -37.95
CA LEU A 8 -20.74 3.25 -36.57
C LEU A 8 -21.40 4.38 -35.78
N ASP A 9 -22.56 4.05 -35.21
CA ASP A 9 -23.43 4.95 -34.48
C ASP A 9 -22.65 5.66 -33.38
N ALA A 10 -22.65 6.99 -33.41
CA ALA A 10 -22.11 7.83 -32.33
C ALA A 10 -22.72 7.48 -30.96
N LEU A 11 -23.92 6.88 -30.94
CA LEU A 11 -24.56 6.28 -29.76
C LEU A 11 -23.76 5.09 -29.19
N SER A 12 -23.22 4.19 -30.02
CA SER A 12 -22.38 3.08 -29.56
C SER A 12 -21.03 3.55 -29.03
N ALA A 13 -20.47 4.63 -29.59
CA ALA A 13 -19.24 5.24 -29.11
C ALA A 13 -19.45 6.00 -27.78
N ALA A 14 -20.57 6.70 -27.63
CA ALA A 14 -20.95 7.37 -26.38
C ALA A 14 -21.16 6.36 -25.23
N GLU A 15 -21.92 5.28 -25.47
CA GLU A 15 -22.12 4.22 -24.48
C GLU A 15 -20.83 3.48 -24.13
N ALA A 16 -19.94 3.24 -25.10
CA ALA A 16 -18.61 2.68 -24.84
C ALA A 16 -17.75 3.64 -24.00
N GLY A 17 -17.84 4.95 -24.26
CA GLY A 17 -17.20 6.00 -23.48
C GLY A 17 -17.71 6.05 -22.03
N GLU A 18 -19.02 5.99 -21.83
CA GLU A 18 -19.63 5.96 -20.48
C GLU A 18 -19.21 4.72 -19.69
N ARG A 19 -19.21 3.53 -20.32
CA ARG A 19 -18.74 2.29 -19.68
C ARG A 19 -17.26 2.34 -19.32
N TYR A 20 -16.43 2.92 -20.20
CA TYR A 20 -15.02 3.11 -19.93
C TYR A 20 -14.79 4.06 -18.75
N LEU A 21 -15.45 5.22 -18.73
CA LEU A 21 -15.34 6.18 -17.63
C LEU A 21 -15.84 5.59 -16.31
N TYR A 22 -16.94 4.82 -16.34
CA TYR A 22 -17.43 4.11 -15.17
C TYR A 22 -16.41 3.10 -14.63
N ALA A 23 -15.81 2.29 -15.52
CA ALA A 23 -14.79 1.30 -15.14
C ALA A 23 -13.52 1.96 -14.57
N VAL A 24 -13.08 3.07 -15.17
CA VAL A 24 -11.93 3.86 -14.66
C VAL A 24 -12.23 4.43 -13.28
N ASN A 25 -13.41 5.03 -13.08
CA ASN A 25 -13.81 5.59 -11.79
C ASN A 25 -13.91 4.52 -10.70
N LEU A 26 -14.47 3.35 -11.03
CA LEU A 26 -14.54 2.22 -10.11
C LEU A 26 -13.13 1.74 -9.71
N SER A 27 -12.21 1.67 -10.67
CA SER A 27 -10.82 1.32 -10.41
C SER A 27 -10.11 2.34 -9.53
N ASP A 28 -10.34 3.64 -9.72
CA ASP A 28 -9.72 4.68 -8.88
C ASP A 28 -10.30 4.71 -7.45
N GLN A 29 -11.60 4.45 -7.30
CA GLN A 29 -12.22 4.28 -5.99
C GLN A 29 -11.62 3.09 -5.23
N GLN A 30 -11.40 1.96 -5.91
CA GLN A 30 -10.74 0.79 -5.34
C GLN A 30 -9.30 1.09 -4.90
N LEU A 31 -8.53 1.82 -5.73
CA LEU A 31 -7.17 2.24 -5.39
C LEU A 31 -7.16 3.21 -4.21
N THR A 32 -8.11 4.14 -4.15
CA THR A 32 -8.27 5.07 -3.03
C THR A 32 -8.56 4.33 -1.73
N ALA A 33 -9.51 3.38 -1.75
CA ALA A 33 -9.84 2.57 -0.59
C ALA A 33 -8.65 1.73 -0.12
N LEU A 34 -7.93 1.08 -1.04
CA LEU A 34 -6.72 0.33 -0.73
C LEU A 34 -5.64 1.22 -0.09
N HIS A 35 -5.39 2.39 -0.68
CA HIS A 35 -4.44 3.35 -0.12
C HIS A 35 -4.85 3.77 1.30
N GLN A 36 -6.12 4.11 1.52
CA GLN A 36 -6.63 4.48 2.84
C GLN A 36 -6.38 3.36 3.85
N THR A 37 -6.72 2.11 3.52
CA THR A 37 -6.47 0.95 4.40
C THR A 37 -4.99 0.81 4.73
N LEU A 38 -4.11 0.82 3.72
CA LEU A 38 -2.67 0.63 3.93
C LEU A 38 -2.00 1.80 4.66
N SER A 39 -2.56 3.00 4.54
CA SER A 39 -2.03 4.22 5.19
C SER A 39 -2.27 4.26 6.70
N LEU A 40 -3.27 3.54 7.20
CA LEU A 40 -3.53 3.44 8.65
C LEU A 40 -2.37 2.80 9.40
N ASP A 41 -1.66 1.88 8.76
CA ASP A 41 -0.58 1.10 9.37
C ASP A 41 0.82 1.72 9.13
N THR A 42 0.91 2.93 8.57
CA THR A 42 2.19 3.54 8.15
C THR A 42 3.27 3.49 9.24
N HIS A 43 2.94 3.90 10.46
CA HIS A 43 3.91 3.97 11.55
C HIS A 43 4.37 2.59 12.04
N VAL A 44 3.45 1.62 12.16
CA VAL A 44 3.82 0.24 12.54
C VAL A 44 4.61 -0.44 11.43
N MET A 45 4.27 -0.22 10.15
CA MET A 45 5.04 -0.75 9.03
C MET A 45 6.46 -0.15 8.95
N ASN A 46 6.64 1.13 9.32
CA ASN A 46 7.97 1.73 9.42
C ASN A 46 8.83 1.03 10.48
N VAL A 47 8.28 0.71 11.66
CA VAL A 47 8.96 -0.09 12.68
C VAL A 47 9.39 -1.45 12.14
N LEU A 48 8.48 -2.18 11.49
CA LEU A 48 8.76 -3.51 10.94
C LEU A 48 9.82 -3.45 9.83
N CYS A 49 9.76 -2.42 8.96
CA CYS A 49 10.75 -2.17 7.93
C CYS A 49 12.17 -1.97 8.50
N LEU A 50 12.32 -1.10 9.51
CA LEU A 50 13.61 -0.83 10.13
C LEU A 50 14.20 -2.08 10.81
N LEU A 51 13.35 -2.88 11.46
CA LEU A 51 13.77 -4.16 12.07
C LEU A 51 14.10 -5.21 11.01
N TYR A 52 13.36 -5.26 9.90
CA TYR A 52 13.65 -6.15 8.76
C TYR A 52 15.01 -5.85 8.13
N LEU A 53 15.40 -4.57 8.06
CA LEU A 53 16.70 -4.13 7.55
C LEU A 53 17.84 -4.28 8.59
N ASP A 54 17.56 -4.81 9.78
CA ASP A 54 18.50 -4.96 10.89
C ASP A 54 19.26 -3.66 11.24
N LEU A 55 18.59 -2.52 11.14
CA LEU A 55 19.19 -1.20 11.44
C LEU A 55 19.37 -0.94 12.95
N GLY A 56 18.99 -1.91 13.79
CA GLY A 56 19.17 -1.89 15.24
C GLY A 56 18.11 -1.10 16.02
N THR A 57 17.95 -1.46 17.29
CA THR A 57 16.93 -0.87 18.19
C THR A 57 17.06 0.65 18.34
N ALA A 58 18.28 1.18 18.31
CA ALA A 58 18.52 2.63 18.47
C ALA A 58 17.85 3.42 17.34
N MET A 59 18.03 3.00 16.09
CA MET A 59 17.43 3.65 14.93
C MET A 59 15.90 3.55 14.95
N VAL A 60 15.35 2.42 15.40
CA VAL A 60 13.89 2.28 15.58
C VAL A 60 13.38 3.31 16.59
N ARG A 61 14.05 3.46 17.74
CA ARG A 61 13.64 4.42 18.77
C ARG A 61 13.77 5.88 18.34
N GLU A 62 14.76 6.19 17.52
CA GLU A 62 15.00 7.56 17.02
C GLU A 62 14.03 7.95 15.91
N ARG A 63 13.65 7.00 15.05
CA ARG A 63 12.89 7.29 13.82
C ARG A 63 11.40 6.96 13.88
N THR A 64 10.95 6.26 14.92
CA THR A 64 9.55 5.82 15.04
C THR A 64 8.88 6.36 16.30
N ASP A 65 7.56 6.51 16.24
CA ASP A 65 6.75 6.81 17.40
C ASP A 65 6.82 5.63 18.41
N PRO A 66 7.14 5.87 19.70
CA PRO A 66 7.06 4.84 20.73
C PRO A 66 5.73 4.08 20.78
N MET A 67 4.61 4.73 20.44
CA MET A 67 3.29 4.10 20.39
C MET A 67 3.21 3.03 19.29
N ALA A 68 3.87 3.24 18.16
CA ALA A 68 3.92 2.25 17.08
C ALA A 68 4.71 1.00 17.52
N VAL A 69 5.80 1.18 18.26
CA VAL A 69 6.55 0.04 18.84
C VAL A 69 5.69 -0.71 19.85
N TYR A 70 4.90 -0.01 20.68
CA TYR A 70 3.96 -0.63 21.60
C TYR A 70 2.88 -1.43 20.87
N GLN A 71 2.25 -0.86 19.84
CA GLN A 71 1.26 -1.56 19.01
C GLN A 71 1.84 -2.81 18.35
N CYS A 72 3.05 -2.73 17.78
CA CYS A 72 3.74 -3.90 17.22
C CYS A 72 3.96 -5.01 18.26
N ARG A 73 4.14 -4.67 19.54
CA ARG A 73 4.26 -5.67 20.62
C ARG A 73 2.92 -6.27 20.99
N GLU A 74 1.86 -5.46 21.09
CA GLU A 74 0.49 -5.93 21.33
C GLU A 74 0.03 -6.90 20.24
N TYR A 75 0.40 -6.66 18.98
CA TYR A 75 0.14 -7.58 17.87
C TYR A 75 1.05 -8.83 17.85
N GLY A 76 2.05 -8.91 18.73
CA GLY A 76 3.04 -10.00 18.72
C GLY A 76 4.00 -9.97 17.52
N TRP A 77 4.09 -8.84 16.81
CA TRP A 77 4.95 -8.67 15.64
C TRP A 77 6.40 -8.33 16.00
N VAL A 78 6.61 -7.80 17.21
CA VAL A 78 7.93 -7.47 17.75
C VAL A 78 8.08 -8.06 19.15
N SER A 79 9.26 -8.60 19.43
CA SER A 79 9.62 -9.14 20.75
C SER A 79 10.88 -8.48 21.33
N GLY A 80 11.09 -8.66 22.63
CA GLY A 80 12.26 -8.18 23.37
C GLY A 80 12.11 -6.76 23.91
N ASP A 81 12.69 -6.51 25.08
CA ASP A 81 12.56 -5.23 25.80
C ASP A 81 13.64 -4.21 25.41
N THR A 82 14.90 -4.61 25.56
CA THR A 82 16.08 -3.78 25.27
C THR A 82 16.58 -3.95 23.84
N ARG A 83 16.53 -5.18 23.31
CA ARG A 83 16.83 -5.49 21.91
C ARG A 83 15.56 -5.93 21.21
N LEU A 84 14.98 -5.03 20.43
CA LEU A 84 13.80 -5.32 19.62
C LEU A 84 14.17 -6.34 18.53
N LYS A 85 13.30 -7.32 18.34
CA LYS A 85 13.43 -8.33 17.28
C LYS A 85 12.10 -8.50 16.55
N LEU A 86 12.19 -8.60 15.23
CA LEU A 86 11.06 -8.94 14.38
C LEU A 86 10.68 -10.42 14.60
N THR A 87 9.40 -10.70 14.84
CA THR A 87 8.88 -12.07 14.90
C THR A 87 8.56 -12.60 13.51
N ALA A 88 8.22 -13.89 13.39
CA ALA A 88 7.79 -14.47 12.13
C ALA A 88 6.47 -13.83 11.65
N GLU A 89 5.56 -13.56 12.58
CA GLU A 89 4.27 -12.91 12.35
C GLU A 89 4.47 -11.46 11.89
N GLY A 90 5.38 -10.72 12.53
CA GLY A 90 5.73 -9.36 12.11
C GLY A 90 6.37 -9.32 10.73
N LEU A 91 7.23 -10.28 10.40
CA LEU A 91 7.81 -10.41 9.07
C LEU A 91 6.73 -10.70 8.01
N ALA A 92 5.77 -11.58 8.32
CA ALA A 92 4.66 -11.90 7.42
C ALA A 92 3.77 -10.66 7.18
N ALA A 93 3.44 -9.91 8.23
CA ALA A 93 2.66 -8.67 8.14
C ALA A 93 3.37 -7.63 7.25
N TRP A 94 4.67 -7.40 7.49
CA TRP A 94 5.49 -6.53 6.66
C TRP A 94 5.49 -6.97 5.19
N TRP A 95 5.68 -8.26 4.93
CA TRP A 95 5.72 -8.80 3.58
C TRP A 95 4.38 -8.67 2.85
N GLN A 96 3.28 -8.90 3.55
CA GLN A 96 1.93 -8.72 3.03
C GLN A 96 1.68 -7.27 2.63
N TRP A 97 1.99 -6.32 3.52
CA TRP A 97 1.84 -4.89 3.25
C TRP A 97 2.70 -4.46 2.05
N LYS A 98 3.97 -4.88 2.03
CA LYS A 98 4.90 -4.61 0.93
C LYS A 98 4.35 -5.11 -0.41
N ASN A 99 3.81 -6.34 -0.44
CA ASN A 99 3.25 -6.93 -1.67
C ASN A 99 1.96 -6.24 -2.10
N ALA A 100 1.19 -5.66 -1.17
CA ALA A 100 0.03 -4.85 -1.50
C ALA A 100 0.42 -3.51 -2.11
N VAL A 101 1.48 -2.85 -1.63
CA VAL A 101 1.94 -1.54 -2.13
C VAL A 101 2.72 -1.65 -3.45
N THR A 102 3.58 -2.67 -3.58
CA THR A 102 4.56 -2.77 -4.68
C THR A 102 3.97 -2.63 -6.09
N PRO A 103 2.83 -3.27 -6.44
CA PRO A 103 2.23 -3.15 -7.77
C PRO A 103 1.81 -1.72 -8.13
N HIS A 104 1.55 -0.89 -7.12
CA HIS A 104 0.98 0.45 -7.28
C HIS A 104 2.02 1.57 -7.13
N ARG A 105 3.32 1.25 -6.99
CA ARG A 105 4.40 2.25 -6.80
C ARG A 105 4.57 3.27 -7.93
N ARG A 106 3.83 3.17 -9.04
CA ARG A 106 3.79 4.21 -10.08
C ARG A 106 2.75 5.30 -9.78
N ASP A 107 1.78 5.03 -8.92
CA ASP A 107 0.79 5.99 -8.46
C ASP A 107 1.41 6.88 -7.36
N PRO A 108 1.27 8.22 -7.46
CA PRO A 108 1.88 9.15 -6.50
C PRO A 108 1.48 8.90 -5.04
N ARG A 109 0.25 8.44 -4.77
CA ARG A 109 -0.23 8.15 -3.42
C ARG A 109 0.60 7.04 -2.77
N PHE A 110 0.79 5.95 -3.52
CA PHE A 110 1.56 4.80 -3.09
C PHE A 110 3.07 5.05 -3.09
N GLN A 111 3.55 5.98 -3.92
CA GLN A 111 4.94 6.47 -3.83
C GLN A 111 5.20 7.17 -2.51
N GLN A 112 4.33 8.11 -2.13
CA GLN A 112 4.45 8.83 -0.86
C GLN A 112 4.35 7.85 0.31
N LEU A 113 3.34 6.96 0.30
CA LEU A 113 3.19 5.94 1.33
C LEU A 113 4.44 5.04 1.47
N TRP A 114 5.02 4.65 0.34
CA TRP A 114 6.25 3.86 0.32
C TRP A 114 7.45 4.64 0.91
N GLN A 115 7.57 5.93 0.58
CA GLN A 115 8.59 6.83 1.12
C GLN A 115 8.41 7.06 2.62
N ASP A 116 7.18 7.25 3.09
CA ASP A 116 6.88 7.45 4.52
C ASP A 116 7.28 6.23 5.35
N VAL A 117 7.11 5.02 4.80
CA VAL A 117 7.44 3.76 5.49
C VAL A 117 8.90 3.35 5.34
N THR A 118 9.54 3.57 4.18
CA THR A 118 10.90 3.07 3.92
C THR A 118 11.97 4.14 3.93
N GLY A 119 11.59 5.41 3.76
CA GLY A 119 12.47 6.56 3.58
C GLY A 119 13.03 6.73 2.17
N TRP A 120 12.64 5.88 1.19
CA TRP A 120 13.14 5.87 -0.20
C TRP A 120 12.03 5.96 -1.23
#